data_AF-A0A1J4SRV6-F1
#
_entry.id   AF-A0A1J4SRV6-F1
#
_cell.length_a   1.000
_cell.length_b   1.000
_cell.length_c   1.000
_cell.angle_alpha   90.00
_cell.angle_beta   90.00
_cell.angle_gamma   90.00
#
_symmetry.space_group_name_H-M   'P 1'
#
loop_
_entity.id
_entity.type
_entity.pdbx_description
1 polymer ?
#
loop_
_entity_poly.entity_id
_entity_poly.type
_entity_poly.pdbx_seq_one_letter_code
_entity_poly.pdbx_strand_id
1 'polypeptide(L)'
;MNRVYTSHMARISNCLETILELEPELEKIEFGKSLLEEFGVLKDFLRRIDTVALNEDDVERVEAATANFLDELRGPLSQSRSGRSGASRLQ
;
A
#
# COMPACT_ATOMS: atom_id res chain seq x y z
N MET A 1 -31.24 -6.93 -4.95
CA MET A 1 -29.97 -6.20 -5.16
C MET A 1 -28.99 -6.58 -4.05
N ASN A 2 -27.66 -6.58 -4.28
CA ASN A 2 -26.59 -6.52 -3.25
C ASN A 2 -25.92 -7.82 -2.73
N ARG A 3 -25.33 -8.66 -3.59
CA ARG A 3 -24.25 -9.59 -3.15
C ARG A 3 -22.89 -9.33 -3.81
N VAL A 4 -22.91 -8.74 -5.01
CA VAL A 4 -21.71 -8.46 -5.81
C VAL A 4 -21.02 -7.15 -5.36
N TYR A 5 -21.79 -6.10 -5.06
CA TYR A 5 -21.26 -4.82 -4.55
C TYR A 5 -20.44 -4.96 -3.26
N THR A 6 -20.89 -5.81 -2.34
CA THR A 6 -20.14 -6.12 -1.12
C THR A 6 -18.83 -6.85 -1.40
N SER A 7 -18.73 -7.60 -2.50
CA SER A 7 -17.54 -8.34 -2.89
C SER A 7 -16.46 -7.45 -3.48
N HIS A 8 -16.83 -6.52 -4.39
CA HIS A 8 -15.87 -5.60 -5.02
C HIS A 8 -15.28 -4.62 -3.99
N MET A 9 -16.13 -4.03 -3.15
CA MET A 9 -15.67 -3.14 -2.09
C MET A 9 -14.72 -3.84 -1.13
N ALA A 10 -15.06 -5.04 -0.66
CA ALA A 10 -14.21 -5.78 0.26
C ALA A 10 -12.82 -6.07 -0.32
N ARG A 11 -12.73 -6.41 -1.62
CA ARG A 11 -11.47 -6.65 -2.32
C ARG A 11 -10.63 -5.39 -2.43
N ILE A 12 -11.22 -4.29 -2.88
CA ILE A 12 -10.48 -3.01 -2.98
C ILE A 12 -10.07 -2.52 -1.59
N SER A 13 -10.95 -2.60 -0.59
CA SER A 13 -10.59 -2.26 0.79
C SER A 13 -9.40 -3.07 1.27
N ASN A 14 -9.39 -4.39 1.02
CA ASN A 14 -8.27 -5.25 1.40
C ASN A 14 -6.96 -4.84 0.70
N CYS A 15 -7.00 -4.51 -0.59
CA CYS A 15 -5.84 -4.01 -1.33
C CYS A 15 -5.29 -2.71 -0.73
N LEU A 16 -6.17 -1.74 -0.46
CA LEU A 16 -5.79 -0.44 0.09
C LEU A 16 -5.28 -0.55 1.53
N GLU A 17 -5.93 -1.37 2.36
CA GLU A 17 -5.48 -1.68 3.73
C GLU A 17 -4.10 -2.33 3.71
N THR A 18 -3.85 -3.30 2.83
CA THR A 18 -2.54 -3.93 2.66
C THR A 18 -1.45 -2.91 2.33
N ILE A 19 -1.75 -1.94 1.46
CA ILE A 19 -0.81 -0.85 1.14
C ILE A 19 -0.57 0.01 2.38
N LEU A 20 -1.64 0.43 3.07
CA LEU A 20 -1.59 1.30 4.25
C LEU A 20 -0.83 0.68 5.44
N GLU A 21 -0.84 -0.64 5.59
CA GLU A 21 -0.06 -1.35 6.60
C GLU A 21 1.46 -1.13 6.47
N LEU A 22 1.94 -0.74 5.27
CA LEU A 22 3.36 -0.48 5.02
C LEU A 22 3.80 0.94 5.39
N GLU A 23 2.86 1.85 5.63
CA GLU A 23 3.14 3.26 5.94
C GLU A 23 4.20 3.43 7.05
N PRO A 24 4.14 2.73 8.21
CA PRO A 24 5.14 2.89 9.27
C PRO A 24 6.54 2.39 8.88
N GLU A 25 6.66 1.41 7.98
CA GLU A 25 7.96 0.94 7.49
C GLU A 25 8.55 1.93 6.48
N LEU A 26 7.70 2.57 5.67
CA LEU A 26 8.09 3.53 4.64
C LEU A 26 8.43 4.91 5.22
N GLU A 27 7.82 5.30 6.34
CA GLU A 27 8.20 6.50 7.12
C GLU A 27 9.68 6.46 7.55
N LYS A 28 10.23 5.26 7.75
CA LYS A 28 11.62 5.06 8.20
C LYS A 28 12.63 5.17 7.05
N ILE A 29 12.18 5.26 5.80
CA ILE A 29 13.02 5.33 4.60
C ILE A 29 13.14 6.80 4.16
N GLU A 30 14.36 7.33 4.02
CA GLU A 30 14.60 8.76 3.72
C GLU A 30 13.89 9.29 2.46
N PHE A 31 13.64 8.43 1.47
CA PHE A 31 12.93 8.78 0.23
C PHE A 31 11.40 8.58 0.30
N GLY A 32 10.86 8.18 1.45
CA GLY A 32 9.43 7.85 1.63
C GLY A 32 8.47 9.05 1.56
N LYS A 33 8.95 10.29 1.70
CA LYS A 33 8.09 11.47 1.87
C LYS A 33 7.06 11.68 0.75
N SER A 34 7.45 11.50 -0.52
CA SER A 34 6.51 11.61 -1.65
C SER A 34 5.46 10.49 -1.62
N LEU A 35 5.83 9.30 -1.14
CA LEU A 35 4.91 8.17 -1.02
C LEU A 35 3.98 8.32 0.20
N LEU A 36 4.42 9.03 1.24
CA LEU A 36 3.60 9.33 2.41
C LEU A 36 2.42 10.26 2.10
N GLU A 37 2.60 11.22 1.18
CA GLU A 37 1.52 12.09 0.72
C GLU A 37 0.40 11.28 0.03
N GLU A 38 0.79 10.26 -0.75
CA GLU A 38 -0.15 9.37 -1.44
C GLU A 38 -0.96 8.50 -0.46
N PHE A 39 -0.42 8.14 0.71
CA PHE A 39 -1.20 7.44 1.75
C PHE A 39 -2.39 8.26 2.26
N GLY A 40 -2.26 9.60 2.30
CA GLY A 40 -3.38 10.49 2.62
C GLY A 40 -4.55 10.32 1.64
N VAL A 41 -4.23 10.24 0.34
CA VAL A 41 -5.22 10.04 -0.73
C VAL A 41 -5.90 8.67 -0.59
N LEU A 42 -5.14 7.61 -0.34
CA LEU A 42 -5.68 6.26 -0.16
C LEU A 42 -6.63 6.18 1.06
N LYS A 43 -6.29 6.82 2.18
CA LYS A 43 -7.14 6.91 3.38
C LYS A 43 -8.43 7.69 3.14
N ASP A 44 -8.37 8.77 2.37
CA ASP A 44 -9.56 9.53 1.98
C ASP A 44 -10.47 8.72 1.06
N PHE A 45 -9.89 7.98 0.11
CA PHE A 45 -10.63 7.13 -0.80
C PHE A 45 -11.31 5.97 -0.06
N LEU A 46 -10.60 5.26 0.82
CA LEU A 46 -11.15 4.14 1.59
C LEU A 46 -12.37 4.55 2.43
N ARG A 47 -12.39 5.79 2.95
CA ARG A 47 -13.53 6.35 3.71
C ARG A 47 -14.78 6.61 2.88
N ARG A 48 -14.67 6.64 1.55
CA ARG A 48 -15.77 6.97 0.63
C ARG A 48 -16.08 5.83 -0.34
N ILE A 49 -15.44 4.67 -0.18
CA ILE A 49 -15.50 3.58 -1.16
C ILE A 49 -16.91 3.00 -1.32
N ASP A 50 -17.74 3.11 -0.29
CA ASP A 50 -19.16 2.76 -0.30
C ASP A 50 -20.03 3.68 -1.18
N THR A 51 -19.51 4.84 -1.53
CA THR A 51 -20.16 5.81 -2.42
C THR A 51 -19.73 5.66 -3.88
N VAL A 52 -18.74 4.81 -4.17
CA VAL A 52 -18.17 4.64 -5.51
C VAL A 52 -18.81 3.45 -6.21
N ALA A 53 -19.27 3.67 -7.45
CA ALA A 53 -19.70 2.58 -8.32
C ALA A 53 -18.47 1.86 -8.89
N LEU A 54 -18.31 0.58 -8.53
CA LEU A 54 -17.17 -0.25 -8.93
C LEU A 54 -17.66 -1.39 -9.83
N ASN A 55 -16.93 -1.64 -10.92
CA ASN A 55 -17.08 -2.85 -11.72
C ASN A 55 -15.90 -3.81 -11.49
N GLU A 56 -15.97 -5.01 -12.03
CA GLU A 56 -14.93 -6.03 -11.85
C GLU A 56 -13.58 -5.59 -12.45
N ASP A 57 -13.57 -4.94 -13.63
CA ASP A 57 -12.35 -4.44 -14.26
C ASP A 57 -11.64 -3.37 -13.39
N ASP A 58 -12.39 -2.56 -12.63
CA ASP A 58 -11.83 -1.62 -11.65
C ASP A 58 -11.11 -2.38 -10.53
N VAL A 59 -11.74 -3.45 -10.02
CA VAL A 59 -11.17 -4.27 -8.96
C VAL A 59 -9.90 -4.96 -9.43
N GLU A 60 -9.91 -5.59 -10.60
CA GLU A 60 -8.74 -6.26 -11.17
C GLU A 60 -7.57 -5.29 -11.39
N ARG A 61 -7.86 -4.06 -11.84
CA ARG A 61 -6.83 -3.02 -11.99
C ARG A 61 -6.21 -2.62 -10.66
N VAL A 62 -7.02 -2.46 -9.62
CA VAL A 62 -6.51 -2.14 -8.27
C VAL A 62 -5.70 -3.29 -7.70
N GLU A 63 -6.14 -4.53 -7.88
CA GLU A 63 -5.40 -5.72 -7.44
C GLU A 63 -4.04 -5.82 -8.13
N ALA A 64 -3.99 -5.64 -9.46
CA ALA A 64 -2.76 -5.65 -10.22
C ALA A 64 -1.81 -4.52 -9.82
N ALA A 65 -2.32 -3.30 -9.65
CA ALA A 65 -1.53 -2.16 -9.19
C ALA A 65 -0.96 -2.39 -7.78
N THR A 66 -1.76 -2.98 -6.89
CA THR A 66 -1.33 -3.35 -5.53
C THR A 66 -0.22 -4.39 -5.57
N ALA A 67 -0.35 -5.43 -6.39
CA ALA A 67 0.68 -6.46 -6.53
C ALA A 67 2.01 -5.88 -7.05
N ASN A 68 1.95 -5.01 -8.07
CA ASN A 68 3.13 -4.35 -8.62
C ASN A 68 3.81 -3.44 -7.59
N PHE A 69 3.01 -2.64 -6.87
CA PHE A 69 3.51 -1.79 -5.79
C PHE A 69 4.25 -2.59 -4.72
N LEU A 70 3.68 -3.71 -4.26
CA LEU A 70 4.31 -4.58 -3.27
C LEU A 70 5.62 -5.20 -3.78
N ASP A 71 5.70 -5.54 -5.06
CA ASP A 71 6.92 -6.08 -5.66
C ASP A 71 8.04 -5.03 -5.73
N GLU A 72 7.71 -3.81 -6.16
CA GLU A 72 8.64 -2.67 -6.21
C GLU A 72 9.22 -2.33 -4.83
N LEU A 73 8.42 -2.46 -3.76
CA LEU A 73 8.85 -2.19 -2.39
C LEU A 73 9.79 -3.24 -1.79
N ARG A 74 9.90 -4.45 -2.38
CA ARG A 74 10.79 -5.51 -1.86
C ARG A 74 12.24 -5.04 -1.79
N GLY A 75 12.71 -4.29 -2.78
CA GLY A 75 14.07 -3.75 -2.83
C GLY A 75 14.33 -2.72 -1.72
N PRO A 76 13.58 -1.60 -1.68
CA PRO A 76 13.71 -0.55 -0.66
C PRO A 76 13.59 -1.07 0.78
N LEU A 77 12.62 -1.94 1.06
CA LEU A 77 12.41 -2.50 2.39
C LEU A 77 13.55 -3.46 2.81
N SER A 78 14.13 -4.20 1.87
CA SER A 78 15.28 -5.07 2.14
C SER A 78 16.56 -4.29 2.45
N GLN A 79 16.77 -3.14 1.79
CA GLN A 79 17.92 -2.25 2.03
C GLN A 79 17.83 -1.58 3.41
N SER A 80 16.63 -1.12 3.80
CA SER A 80 16.39 -0.56 5.15
C SER A 80 16.73 -1.56 6.27
N ARG A 81 16.43 -2.85 6.08
CA ARG A 81 16.73 -3.92 7.05
C ARG A 81 18.21 -4.29 7.12
N SER A 82 18.97 -4.12 6.05
CA SER A 82 20.40 -4.49 5.97
C SER A 82 21.36 -3.37 6.38
N GLY A 83 20.89 -2.11 6.44
CA GLY A 83 21.69 -0.96 6.89
C GLY A 83 22.02 -0.89 8.40
N ARG A 84 21.56 -1.84 9.23
CA ARG A 84 21.84 -1.86 10.69
C ARG A 84 23.03 -2.72 11.13
N SER A 85 23.72 -3.40 10.22
CA SER A 85 24.88 -4.26 10.56
C SER A 85 26.17 -3.70 9.96
N GLY A 86 26.70 -2.61 10.51
CA GLY A 86 27.92 -2.01 9.96
C GLY A 86 28.67 -1.01 10.85
N ALA A 87 28.41 -0.98 12.16
CA ALA A 87 29.12 -0.07 13.06
C ALA A 87 29.57 -0.77 14.36
N SER A 88 30.22 -1.94 14.23
CA SER A 88 31.14 -2.38 15.28
C SER A 88 32.53 -1.85 14.92
N ARG A 89 32.91 -0.79 15.61
CA ARG A 89 34.15 -0.03 15.44
C ARG A 89 35.36 -0.96 15.64
N LEU A 90 36.23 -1.00 14.64
CA LEU A 90 37.66 -1.24 14.85
C LEU A 90 38.24 0.07 15.37
N GLN A 91 38.50 0.19 16.68
CA GLN A 91 39.62 0.91 17.31
C GLN A 91 39.78 0.42 18.75
#